data_AF-A0A2E9GJ03-F1
#
_entry.id   AF-A0A2E9GJ03-F1
#
_cell.length_a   1.000
_cell.length_b   1.000
_cell.length_c   1.000
_cell.angle_alpha   90.00
_cell.angle_beta   90.00
_cell.angle_gamma   90.00
#
_symmetry.space_group_name_H-M   'P 1'
#
loop_
_entity.id
_entity.type
_entity.pdbx_description
1 polymer ?
#
loop_
_entity_poly.entity_id
_entity_poly.type
_entity_poly.pdbx_seq_one_letter_code
_entity_poly.pdbx_strand_id
1 'polypeptide(L)'
;MNKKIKYLVAPNPKDKKLTKDITGFDESFKRIKTKVIVEKDLTIYLNNQEIVTLMTVGDHPKYLAVGYLLNQNMLKFNDQI
;
A
#
# COMPACT_ATOMS: atom_id res chain seq x y z
N MET A 1 -0.44 -9.67 -26.94
CA MET A 1 0.43 -10.52 -26.10
C MET A 1 -0.07 -10.49 -24.66
N ASN A 2 -0.95 -11.43 -24.28
CA ASN A 2 -1.51 -11.51 -22.92
C ASN A 2 -0.52 -12.23 -22.00
N LYS A 3 0.33 -11.48 -21.30
CA LYS A 3 1.09 -12.01 -20.17
C LYS A 3 0.10 -12.12 -18.99
N LYS A 4 -0.55 -13.28 -18.83
CA LYS A 4 -1.35 -13.59 -17.63
C LYS A 4 -0.41 -13.50 -16.43
N ILE A 5 -0.56 -12.47 -15.61
CA ILE A 5 0.19 -12.36 -14.37
C ILE A 5 -0.56 -13.18 -13.30
N LYS A 6 0.20 -14.11 -12.70
CA LYS A 6 -0.19 -15.26 -11.87
C LYS A 6 -0.14 -14.87 -10.38
N TYR A 7 -0.97 -13.92 -9.95
CA TYR A 7 -1.04 -13.52 -8.53
C TYR A 7 -2.48 -13.54 -8.03
N LEU A 8 -2.68 -14.06 -6.82
CA LEU A 8 -3.97 -14.04 -6.11
C LEU A 8 -4.35 -12.61 -5.69
N VAL A 9 -3.35 -11.79 -5.36
CA VAL A 9 -3.48 -10.36 -5.09
C VAL A 9 -2.40 -9.64 -5.87
N ALA A 10 -2.78 -8.64 -6.65
CA ALA A 10 -1.86 -7.81 -7.43
C ALA A 10 -2.19 -6.34 -7.19
N PRO A 11 -1.20 -5.44 -7.30
CA PRO A 11 -1.47 -4.02 -7.21
C PRO A 11 -2.37 -3.56 -8.37
N ASN A 12 -3.06 -2.45 -8.20
CA ASN A 12 -3.82 -1.78 -9.28
C ASN A 12 -3.13 -0.48 -9.76
N PRO A 13 -2.15 -0.53 -10.68
CA PRO A 13 -1.46 0.66 -11.18
C PRO A 13 -2.36 1.70 -11.86
N LYS A 14 -3.58 1.32 -12.24
CA LYS A 14 -4.55 2.21 -12.89
C LYS A 14 -5.40 2.98 -11.89
N ASP A 15 -5.35 2.64 -10.60
CA ASP A 15 -6.05 3.39 -9.57
C ASP A 15 -5.39 4.76 -9.38
N LYS A 16 -6.16 5.81 -9.70
CA LYS A 16 -5.74 7.21 -9.55
C LYS A 16 -5.55 7.63 -8.09
N LYS A 17 -6.05 6.84 -7.13
CA LYS A 17 -5.85 7.10 -5.69
C LYS A 17 -4.48 6.67 -5.18
N LEU A 18 -3.75 5.84 -5.92
CA LEU A 18 -2.44 5.29 -5.51
C LEU A 18 -1.27 6.09 -6.08
N THR A 19 -1.51 6.87 -7.13
CA THR A 19 -0.47 7.62 -7.83
C THR A 19 -0.96 9.00 -8.23
N LYS A 20 -0.07 9.99 -8.21
CA LYS A 20 -0.33 11.37 -8.62
C LYS A 20 0.68 11.81 -9.66
N ASP A 21 0.21 12.53 -10.67
CA ASP A 21 1.10 13.18 -11.62
C ASP A 21 1.69 14.45 -10.98
N ILE A 22 3.01 14.54 -10.99
CA ILE A 22 3.75 15.71 -10.50
C ILE A 22 4.65 16.26 -11.61
N THR A 23 4.95 17.55 -11.51
CA THR A 23 5.95 18.19 -12.36
C THR A 23 7.17 18.48 -11.50
N GLY A 24 8.35 18.15 -12.00
CA GLY A 24 9.63 18.33 -11.32
C GLY A 24 10.74 18.65 -12.29
N PHE A 25 11.98 18.58 -11.80
CA PHE A 25 13.18 18.70 -12.61
C PHE A 25 13.96 17.39 -12.52
N ASP A 26 14.58 16.98 -13.62
CA ASP A 26 15.52 15.86 -13.65
C ASP A 26 16.93 16.30 -13.21
N GLU A 27 17.90 15.38 -13.25
CA GLU A 27 19.30 15.63 -12.86
C GLU A 27 20.00 16.69 -13.73
N SER A 28 19.46 16.97 -14.92
CA SER A 28 19.95 17.99 -15.86
C SER A 28 19.21 19.32 -15.73
N PHE A 29 18.39 19.50 -14.67
CA PHE A 29 17.51 20.64 -14.45
C PHE A 29 16.47 20.86 -15.55
N LYS A 30 16.14 19.83 -16.34
CA LYS A 30 15.07 19.91 -17.33
C LYS A 30 13.74 19.55 -16.68
N ARG A 31 12.69 20.30 -17.04
CA ARG A 31 11.34 20.07 -16.51
C ARG A 31 10.78 18.75 -17.04
N ILE A 32 10.34 17.89 -16.12
CA ILE A 32 9.71 16.60 -16.43
C ILE A 32 8.34 16.49 -15.75
N LYS A 33 7.46 15.67 -16.32
CA LYS A 33 6.20 15.25 -15.69
C LYS A 33 6.29 13.75 -15.43
N THR A 34 6.09 13.34 -14.20
CA THR A 34 6.18 11.93 -13.79
C THR A 34 5.05 11.56 -12.84
N LYS A 35 4.73 10.27 -12.80
CA LYS A 35 3.73 9.70 -11.91
C LYS A 35 4.44 9.15 -10.67
N VAL A 36 4.13 9.71 -9.51
CA VAL A 36 4.68 9.26 -8.22
C VAL A 36 3.61 8.55 -7.40
N ILE A 37 4.07 7.65 -6.54
CA ILE A 37 3.22 6.96 -5.57
C ILE A 37 2.77 7.96 -4.50
N VAL A 38 1.52 7.85 -4.09
CA VAL A 38 0.98 8.62 -2.96
C VAL A 38 1.01 7.74 -1.73
N GLU A 39 1.69 8.20 -0.68
CA GLU A 39 1.64 7.56 0.63
C GLU A 39 0.43 8.06 1.43
N LYS A 40 -0.17 7.15 2.20
CA LYS A 40 -1.29 7.38 3.11
C LYS A 40 -0.99 6.69 4.42
N ASP A 41 -1.33 7.36 5.50
CA ASP A 41 -1.31 6.80 6.83
C ASP A 41 -2.33 5.65 6.95
N LEU A 42 -1.92 4.59 7.63
CA LEU A 42 -2.77 3.47 8.02
C LEU A 42 -2.48 3.14 9.48
N THR A 43 -3.42 3.49 10.34
CA THR A 43 -3.39 3.09 11.75
C THR A 43 -4.06 1.74 11.93
N ILE A 44 -3.34 0.78 12.51
CA ILE A 44 -3.83 -0.56 12.82
C ILE A 44 -4.26 -0.60 14.28
N TYR A 45 -5.51 -0.98 14.51
CA TYR A 45 -6.06 -1.27 15.83
C TYR A 45 -6.28 -2.77 15.98
N LEU A 46 -6.04 -3.30 17.18
CA LEU A 46 -6.45 -4.64 17.58
C LEU A 46 -7.16 -4.54 18.93
N ASN A 47 -8.41 -4.99 19.01
CA ASN A 47 -9.24 -4.91 20.22
C ASN A 47 -9.26 -3.50 20.83
N ASN A 48 -9.53 -2.48 20.02
CA ASN A 48 -9.56 -1.06 20.37
C ASN A 48 -8.21 -0.46 20.84
N GLN A 49 -7.12 -1.22 20.82
CA GLN A 49 -5.79 -0.73 21.11
C GLN A 49 -5.07 -0.34 19.81
N GLU A 50 -4.54 0.88 19.75
CA GLU A 50 -3.65 1.28 18.66
C GLU A 50 -2.35 0.50 18.75
N ILE A 51 -1.97 -0.15 17.64
CA ILE A 51 -0.76 -0.96 17.54
C ILE A 51 0.36 -0.19 16.84
N VAL A 52 0.05 0.41 15.69
CA VAL A 52 1.02 1.15 14.87
C VAL A 52 0.30 2.03 13.85
N THR A 53 0.92 3.13 13.46
CA THR A 53 0.56 3.91 12.27
C THR A 53 1.68 3.79 11.23
N LEU A 54 1.34 3.33 10.03
CA LEU A 54 2.28 3.10 8.91
C LEU A 54 2.02 4.09 7.78
N MET A 55 3.06 4.51 7.08
CA MET A 55 2.91 5.14 5.75
C MET A 55 2.87 4.05 4.69
N THR A 56 1.81 4.03 3.88
CA THR A 56 1.54 2.94 2.93
C THR A 56 1.07 3.48 1.59
N VAL A 57 1.14 2.66 0.54
CA VAL A 57 0.54 3.01 -0.77
C VAL A 57 -1.00 3.04 -0.72
N GLY A 58 -1.61 2.34 0.24
CA GLY A 58 -3.06 2.33 0.46
C GLY A 58 -3.89 1.53 -0.56
N ASP A 59 -3.30 0.56 -1.28
CA ASP A 59 -4.01 -0.30 -2.25
C ASP A 59 -4.88 -1.36 -1.56
N HIS A 60 -4.27 -2.20 -0.71
CA HIS A 60 -4.94 -3.27 0.03
C HIS A 60 -4.76 -3.12 1.56
N PRO A 61 -5.29 -2.05 2.18
CA PRO A 61 -5.02 -1.75 3.60
C PRO A 61 -5.49 -2.85 4.55
N LYS A 62 -6.61 -3.52 4.25
CA LYS A 62 -7.12 -4.63 5.08
C LYS A 62 -6.19 -5.84 5.09
N TYR A 63 -5.70 -6.26 3.91
CA TYR A 63 -4.78 -7.39 3.83
C TYR A 63 -3.41 -7.06 4.44
N LEU A 64 -2.96 -5.81 4.28
CA LEU A 64 -1.75 -5.34 4.95
C LEU A 64 -1.90 -5.41 6.48
N ALA A 65 -3.02 -4.94 7.03
CA ALA A 65 -3.26 -4.97 8.47
C ALA A 65 -3.29 -6.39 9.03
N VAL A 66 -4.03 -7.31 8.40
CA VAL A 66 -4.08 -8.72 8.81
C VAL A 66 -2.70 -9.38 8.69
N GLY A 67 -2.02 -9.18 7.56
CA GLY A 67 -0.67 -9.73 7.36
C GLY A 67 0.35 -9.19 8.36
N TYR A 68 0.27 -7.90 8.70
CA TYR A 68 1.11 -7.28 9.72
C TYR A 68 0.88 -7.93 11.09
N LEU A 69 -0.37 -8.02 11.54
CA LEU A 69 -0.70 -8.60 12.84
C LEU A 69 -0.33 -10.09 12.94
N LEU A 70 -0.53 -10.87 11.87
CA LEU A 70 -0.07 -12.26 11.79
C LEU A 70 1.46 -12.34 11.88
N ASN A 71 2.18 -11.51 11.13
CA ASN A 71 3.65 -11.49 11.13
C ASN A 71 4.23 -11.10 12.49
N GLN A 72 3.54 -10.22 13.25
CA GLN A 72 3.91 -9.85 14.60
C GLN A 72 3.44 -10.84 15.68
N ASN A 73 2.89 -12.00 15.30
CA ASN A 73 2.29 -12.99 16.20
C ASN A 73 1.18 -12.41 17.12
N MET A 74 0.52 -11.34 16.70
CA MET A 74 -0.61 -10.71 17.41
C MET A 74 -1.96 -11.33 17.02
N LEU A 75 -2.01 -12.01 15.88
CA LEU A 75 -3.11 -12.88 15.47
C LEU A 75 -2.59 -14.29 15.23
N LYS A 76 -3.45 -15.28 15.48
CA LYS A 76 -3.29 -16.67 15.07
C LYS A 76 -4.16 -16.94 13.86
N PHE A 77 -3.84 -18.02 13.13
CA PHE A 77 -4.55 -18.40 11.92
C PHE A 77 -6.06 -18.66 12.12
N ASN A 78 -6.45 -19.05 13.33
CA ASN A 78 -7.83 -19.40 13.68
C ASN A 78 -8.53 -18.30 14.50
N ASP A 79 -7.89 -17.14 14.71
CA ASP A 79 -8.53 -16.03 15.39
C ASP A 79 -9.62 -15.42 14.51
N GLN A 80 -10.68 -14.91 15.14
CA GLN A 80 -11.77 -14.21 14.46
C GLN A 80 -11.43 -12.72 14.34
N ILE A 81 -11.64 -12.16 13.16
CA ILE A 81 -11.34 -10.77 12.77
C ILE A 81 -12.53 -10.13 12.05
#